data_AF-A0AAV3AXT3-F1
#
_entry.id   AF-A0AAV3AXT3-F1
#
_cell.length_a   1.000
_cell.length_b   1.000
_cell.length_c   1.000
_cell.angle_alpha   90.00
_cell.angle_beta   90.00
_cell.angle_gamma   90.00
#
_symmetry.space_group_name_H-M   'P 1'
#
loop_
_entity.id
_entity.type
_entity.pdbx_description
1 polymer ?
#
loop_
_entity_poly.entity_id
_entity_poly.type
_entity_poly.pdbx_seq_one_letter_code
_entity_poly.pdbx_strand_id
1 'polypeptide(L)' 'MSGKAVTAGRFGDLSRLLAECGTQGAAYGKCVSANATGKSELRRGVCAKEFEELKQCITKAIKKKAR' A
#
# COMPACT_ATOMS: atom_id res chain seq x y z
N MET A 1 24.56 3.18 2.76
CA MET A 1 23.49 4.19 2.86
C MET A 1 22.39 3.64 3.75
N SER A 2 22.52 3.81 5.08
CA SER A 2 21.51 3.38 6.06
C SER A 2 20.58 4.55 6.35
N GLY A 3 19.42 4.58 5.68
CA GLY A 3 18.41 5.61 5.84
C GLY A 3 17.78 5.56 7.23
N LYS A 4 17.80 6.71 7.91
CA LYS A 4 17.34 6.97 9.29
C LYS A 4 15.99 6.33 9.61
N ALA A 5 15.94 5.69 10.78
CA ALA A 5 14.71 5.30 11.46
C ALA A 5 13.74 6.48 11.50
N VAL A 6 12.60 6.34 10.84
CA VAL A 6 11.45 7.21 11.01
C VAL A 6 10.79 6.89 12.35
N THR A 7 10.58 7.96 13.11
CA THR A 7 10.25 8.04 14.52
C THR A 7 9.09 7.14 14.95
N ALA A 8 9.29 6.44 16.06
CA ALA A 8 8.31 5.60 16.74
C ALA A 8 7.12 6.45 17.24
N GLY A 9 6.04 6.40 16.48
CA GLY A 9 4.68 6.72 16.91
C GLY A 9 3.74 5.64 16.39
N ARG A 10 2.42 5.80 16.58
CA ARG A 10 1.33 4.89 16.13
C ARG A 10 1.35 4.53 14.62
N PHE A 11 2.29 5.09 13.86
CA PHE A 11 2.63 4.76 12.47
C PHE A 11 3.58 3.56 12.32
N GLY A 12 4.31 3.13 13.35
CA GLY A 12 5.28 2.02 13.24
C GLY A 12 4.66 0.68 12.85
N ASP A 13 3.46 0.42 13.36
CA ASP A 13 2.67 -0.76 13.03
C ASP A 13 2.15 -0.73 11.58
N LEU A 14 1.72 0.45 11.13
CA LEU A 14 1.28 0.66 9.76
C LEU A 14 2.46 0.54 8.78
N SER A 15 3.62 1.12 9.12
CA SER A 15 4.86 0.99 8.34
C SER A 15 5.29 -0.45 8.20
N ARG A 16 5.12 -1.28 9.23
CA ARG A 16 5.44 -2.72 9.17
C ARG A 16 4.45 -3.51 8.32
N LEU A 17 3.15 -3.20 8.41
CA LEU A 17 2.11 -3.78 7.56
C LEU A 17 2.33 -3.42 6.08
N LEU A 18 2.63 -2.15 5.80
CA LEU A 18 2.96 -1.67 4.46
C LEU A 18 4.28 -2.24 3.95
N ALA A 19 5.27 -2.49 4.82
CA ALA A 19 6.50 -3.17 4.42
C ALA A 19 6.26 -4.62 4.00
N GLU A 20 5.38 -5.36 4.73
CA GLU A 20 5.00 -6.74 4.36
C GLU A 20 4.21 -6.78 3.03
N CYS A 21 3.44 -5.72 2.74
CA CYS A 21 2.65 -5.57 1.51
C CYS A 21 3.25 -4.58 0.49
N GLY A 22 4.54 -4.28 0.62
CA GLY A 22 5.18 -3.19 -0.12
C GLY A 22 5.21 -3.43 -1.62
N THR A 23 5.35 -4.69 -2.03
CA THR A 23 5.33 -5.10 -3.44
C THR A 23 3.95 -4.86 -4.07
N GLN A 24 2.87 -5.27 -3.40
CA GLN A 24 1.51 -5.01 -3.87
C GLN A 24 1.19 -3.50 -3.86
N GLY A 25 1.71 -2.79 -2.85
CA GLY A 25 1.54 -1.33 -2.71
C GLY A 25 2.20 -0.55 -3.84
N ALA A 26 3.43 -0.95 -4.20
CA ALA A 26 4.16 -0.35 -5.31
C ALA A 26 3.50 -0.62 -6.66
N ALA A 27 2.95 -1.83 -6.87
CA ALA A 27 2.25 -2.18 -8.10
C ALA A 27 0.93 -1.39 -8.25
N TYR A 28 0.14 -1.26 -7.18
CA TYR A 28 -1.03 -0.39 -7.14
C TYR A 28 -0.67 1.07 -7.39
N GLY A 29 0.34 1.60 -6.69
CA GLY A 29 0.81 2.97 -6.87
C GLY A 29 1.30 3.24 -8.29
N LYS A 30 2.00 2.30 -8.93
CA LYS A 30 2.43 2.40 -10.32
C LYS A 30 1.25 2.44 -11.28
N CYS A 31 0.24 1.59 -11.08
CA CYS A 31 -0.98 1.63 -11.87
C CYS A 31 -1.72 2.97 -11.69
N VAL A 32 -1.87 3.43 -10.45
CA VAL A 32 -2.52 4.72 -10.14
C VAL A 32 -1.77 5.86 -10.81
N SER A 33 -0.44 5.95 -10.65
CA SER A 33 0.36 7.01 -11.27
C SER A 33 0.32 6.98 -12.80
N ALA A 34 0.26 5.79 -13.42
CA ALA A 34 0.14 5.66 -14.86
C ALA A 34 -1.24 6.10 -15.38
N ASN A 35 -2.29 5.90 -14.59
CA ASN A 35 -3.67 6.22 -14.98
C ASN A 35 -4.18 7.56 -14.44
N ALA A 36 -3.49 8.14 -13.46
CA ALA A 36 -3.69 9.49 -12.94
C ALA A 36 -3.10 10.51 -13.91
N THR A 37 -3.67 10.59 -15.11
CA THR A 37 -3.28 11.61 -16.09
C THR A 37 -4.08 12.90 -15.83
N GLY A 38 -3.45 13.87 -15.16
CA GLY A 38 -3.94 15.25 -15.06
C GLY A 38 -5.09 15.47 -14.07
N LYS A 39 -6.10 16.26 -14.47
CA LYS A 39 -7.29 16.62 -13.66
C LYS A 39 -8.43 15.59 -13.74
N SER A 40 -8.26 14.53 -14.53
CA SER A 40 -9.28 13.50 -14.68
C SER A 40 -9.31 12.62 -13.43
N GLU A 41 -10.47 12.53 -12.80
CA GLU A 41 -10.68 11.63 -11.68
C GLU A 41 -10.31 10.20 -12.07
N LEU A 42 -9.48 9.56 -11.24
CA LEU A 42 -9.08 8.19 -11.45
C LEU A 42 -10.35 7.32 -11.45
N ARG A 43 -10.73 6.78 -12.61
CA ARG A 43 -11.94 5.96 -12.72
C ARG A 43 -11.80 4.76 -11.78
N ARG A 44 -12.73 4.66 -10.83
CA ARG A 44 -12.80 3.55 -9.87
C ARG A 44 -12.93 2.25 -10.67
N GLY A 45 -11.91 1.38 -10.58
CA GLY A 45 -11.88 0.11 -11.32
C GLY A 45 -10.63 -0.12 -12.16
N VAL A 46 -9.93 0.95 -12.59
CA VAL A 46 -8.76 0.81 -13.50
C VAL A 46 -7.63 0.00 -12.87
N CYS A 47 -7.37 0.22 -11.57
CA CYS A 47 -6.37 -0.52 -10.80
C CYS A 47 -7.01 -1.50 -9.81
N ALA A 48 -8.23 -1.99 -10.09
CA ALA A 48 -8.97 -2.87 -9.17
C ALA A 48 -8.22 -4.16 -8.82
N LYS A 49 -7.53 -4.75 -9.80
CA LYS A 49 -6.73 -5.97 -9.60
C LYS A 49 -5.60 -5.75 -8.59
N GLU A 50 -4.82 -4.69 -8.79
CA GLU A 50 -3.71 -4.35 -7.89
C GLU A 50 -4.20 -3.92 -6.51
N PHE A 51 -5.35 -3.24 -6.46
CA PHE A 51 -6.01 -2.86 -5.22
C PHE A 51 -6.49 -4.07 -4.42
N GLU A 52 -7.10 -5.06 -5.07
CA GLU A 52 -7.54 -6.31 -4.43
C GLU A 52 -6.36 -7.08 -3.83
N GLU A 53 -5.26 -7.21 -4.57
CA GLU A 53 -4.03 -7.86 -4.07
C GLU A 53 -3.46 -7.14 -2.84
N LEU A 54 -3.36 -5.81 -2.91
CA LEU A 54 -2.90 -4.99 -1.77
C LEU A 54 -3.85 -5.12 -0.57
N LYS A 55 -5.15 -5.05 -0.80
CA LYS A 55 -6.19 -5.17 0.23
C LYS A 55 -6.13 -6.54 0.91
N GLN A 56 -5.97 -7.62 0.13
CA GLN A 56 -5.84 -8.97 0.67
C GLN A 56 -4.60 -9.11 1.55
N CYS A 57 -3.46 -8.58 1.11
CA CYS A 57 -2.23 -8.60 1.90
C CYS A 57 -2.41 -7.83 3.22
N ILE A 58 -2.91 -6.60 3.17
CA ILE A 58 -3.14 -5.79 4.37
C ILE A 58 -4.12 -6.49 5.32
N THR A 59 -5.20 -7.08 4.80
CA THR A 59 -6.18 -7.81 5.61
C THR A 59 -5.56 -9.02 6.32
N LYS A 60 -4.72 -9.79 5.62
CA LYS A 60 -3.97 -10.92 6.21
C LYS A 60 -3.00 -10.44 7.27
N ALA A 61 -2.27 -9.36 7.00
CA ALA A 61 -1.27 -8.81 7.90
C ALA A 61 -1.90 -8.19 9.17
N ILE A 62 -3.08 -7.54 9.05
CA ILE A 62 -3.88 -7.08 10.19
C ILE A 62 -4.37 -8.27 11.03
N LYS A 63 -4.91 -9.32 10.39
CA LYS A 63 -5.34 -10.55 11.10
C LYS A 63 -4.19 -11.20 11.87
N LYS A 64 -2.99 -11.19 11.32
CA LYS A 64 -1.77 -11.72 11.95
C LYS A 64 -1.35 -10.90 13.18
N LYS A 65 -1.65 -9.60 13.21
CA LYS A 65 -1.35 -8.67 14.31
C LYS A 65 -2.41 -8.68 15.42
N ALA A 66 -3.64 -9.09 15.11
CA ALA A 66 -4.74 -9.20 16.07
C ALA A 66 -4.72 -10.53 16.87
N ARG A 67 -3.71 -11.38 16.64
CA ARG A 67 -3.56 -12.69 17.28
C ARG A 67 -2.46 -12.67 18.34
#